data_AF-A0A7S1SX97-F1
#
_entry.id   AF-A0A7S1SX97-F1
#
_cell.length_a   1.000
_cell.length_b   1.000
_cell.length_c   1.000
_cell.angle_alpha   90.00
_cell.angle_beta   90.00
_cell.angle_gamma   90.00
#
_symmetry.space_group_name_H-M   'P 1'
#
loop_
_entity.id
_entity.type
_entity.pdbx_description
1 polymer ?
#
loop_
_entity_poly.entity_id
_entity_poly.type
_entity_poly.pdbx_seq_one_letter_code
_entity_poly.pdbx_strand_id
1 'polypeptide(L)'
;DGDAAAALVEAEEGGEREFLYGYVFCRQRQDNSLRRGGEQRAVVVLSRLPYTSVMRPLCQIAGPLFFSYGLEALIQVYSDICSWPDPRSGVLLQLPVGGLNTISATLPPPPVMPPPADVPEGLDVIASEALGLSGPDNEEGFAGEGG
;
A
#
# COMPACT_ATOMS: atom_id res chain seq x y z
N ASP A 1 5.15 21.37 -28.31
CA ASP A 1 6.07 20.82 -27.29
C ASP A 1 5.33 19.94 -26.30
N GLY A 2 4.85 18.78 -26.76
CA GLY A 2 4.17 17.79 -25.94
C GLY A 2 4.70 16.42 -26.31
N ASP A 3 5.65 15.90 -25.55
CA ASP A 3 6.08 14.49 -25.64
C ASP A 3 6.87 13.98 -24.42
N ALA A 4 6.75 14.60 -23.24
CA ALA A 4 7.46 14.12 -22.05
C ALA A 4 6.62 13.16 -21.18
N ALA A 5 5.30 13.07 -21.41
CA ALA A 5 4.39 12.28 -20.58
C ALA A 5 4.12 10.86 -21.14
N ALA A 6 4.50 10.58 -22.39
CA ALA A 6 4.26 9.29 -23.03
C ALA A 6 5.37 8.25 -22.80
N ALA A 7 6.51 8.65 -22.24
CA ALA A 7 7.70 7.79 -22.11
C ALA A 7 7.71 6.83 -20.90
N LEU A 8 6.57 6.59 -20.24
CA LEU A 8 6.50 5.77 -19.02
C LEU A 8 5.63 4.51 -19.13
N VAL A 9 5.12 4.16 -20.31
CA VAL A 9 4.34 2.93 -20.51
C VAL A 9 4.84 2.15 -21.71
N GLU A 10 6.10 1.74 -21.67
CA GLU A 10 6.61 0.63 -22.50
C GLU A 10 7.54 -0.16 -21.58
N ALA A 11 6.94 -1.01 -20.73
CA ALA A 11 7.68 -1.99 -19.95
C ALA A 11 7.63 -3.31 -20.71
N GLU A 12 8.82 -3.73 -21.13
CA GLU A 12 9.11 -4.90 -21.95
C GLU A 12 8.52 -6.20 -21.40
N GLU A 13 8.22 -7.09 -22.34
CA GLU A 13 7.85 -8.48 -22.17
C GLU A 13 9.05 -9.29 -21.64
N GLY A 14 9.36 -9.12 -20.36
CA GLY A 14 10.27 -9.95 -19.57
C GLY A 14 9.65 -10.10 -18.19
N GLY A 15 9.59 -11.32 -17.65
CA GLY A 15 8.92 -11.63 -16.38
C GLY A 15 9.57 -11.01 -15.14
N GLU A 16 9.74 -9.70 -15.09
CA GLU A 16 10.13 -8.95 -13.91
C GLU A 16 8.92 -8.81 -13.00
N ARG A 17 9.01 -9.38 -11.80
CA ARG A 17 7.98 -9.20 -10.77
C ARG A 17 7.93 -7.70 -10.44
N GLU A 18 6.85 -7.02 -10.84
CA GLU A 18 6.61 -5.62 -10.46
C GLU A 18 6.32 -5.56 -8.95
N PHE A 19 7.19 -4.92 -8.18
CA PHE A 19 7.02 -4.79 -6.73
C PHE A 19 6.26 -3.50 -6.37
N LEU A 20 5.38 -3.60 -5.37
CA LEU A 20 4.70 -2.45 -4.77
C LEU A 20 5.27 -2.13 -3.40
N TYR A 21 5.44 -0.84 -3.12
CA TYR A 21 5.83 -0.33 -1.82
C TYR A 21 4.59 -0.06 -0.97
N GLY A 22 4.46 -0.80 0.12
CA GLY A 22 3.38 -0.64 1.10
C GLY A 22 3.79 0.21 2.30
N TYR A 23 3.02 1.26 2.57
CA TYR A 23 3.14 2.10 3.76
C TYR A 23 1.93 1.86 4.65
N VAL A 24 2.15 1.51 5.92
CA VAL A 24 1.08 1.04 6.82
C VAL A 24 0.97 1.89 8.08
N PHE A 25 -0.28 2.15 8.48
CA PHE A 25 -0.64 2.70 9.78
C PHE A 25 -1.53 1.68 10.50
N CYS A 26 -1.00 1.07 11.56
CA CYS A 26 -1.72 0.09 12.37
C CYS A 26 -2.34 0.76 13.59
N ARG A 27 -3.59 0.39 13.91
CA ARG A 27 -4.25 0.71 15.16
C ARG A 27 -4.59 -0.59 15.88
N GLN A 28 -4.13 -0.71 17.11
CA GLN A 28 -4.56 -1.75 18.03
C GLN A 28 -5.30 -1.07 19.19
N ARG A 29 -6.55 -1.46 19.44
CA ARG A 29 -7.33 -0.98 20.57
C ARG A 29 -7.74 -2.16 21.42
N GLN A 30 -7.55 -2.07 22.73
CA GLN A 30 -8.07 -3.08 23.64
C GLN A 30 -9.59 -3.00 23.66
N ASP A 31 -10.24 -4.10 23.35
CA ASP A 31 -11.69 -4.22 23.34
C ASP A 31 -12.07 -5.50 24.07
N ASN A 32 -12.50 -5.31 25.32
CA ASN A 32 -12.89 -6.41 26.21
C ASN A 32 -14.19 -7.09 25.79
N SER A 33 -14.92 -6.56 24.80
CA SER A 33 -16.09 -7.23 24.22
C SER A 33 -15.73 -8.32 23.21
N LEU A 34 -14.49 -8.31 22.69
CA LEU A 34 -13.99 -9.31 21.74
C LEU A 34 -13.30 -10.47 22.47
N ARG A 35 -13.50 -11.71 21.98
CA ARG A 35 -12.93 -12.93 22.60
C ARG A 35 -11.39 -12.95 22.71
N ARG A 36 -10.69 -12.17 21.89
CA ARG A 36 -9.21 -11.98 21.94
C ARG A 36 -8.77 -10.66 22.59
N GLY A 37 -9.72 -9.85 23.08
CA GLY A 37 -9.42 -8.64 23.86
C GLY A 37 -8.91 -7.44 23.06
N GLY A 38 -8.92 -7.47 21.73
CA GLY A 38 -8.41 -6.36 20.92
C GLY A 38 -8.99 -6.25 19.52
N GLU A 39 -9.19 -5.00 19.08
CA GLU A 39 -9.48 -4.59 17.72
C GLU A 39 -8.14 -4.25 17.03
N GLN A 40 -7.82 -4.97 15.96
CA GLN A 40 -6.63 -4.74 15.13
C GLN A 40 -7.06 -4.34 13.73
N ARG A 41 -6.72 -3.12 13.30
CA ARG A 41 -7.03 -2.60 11.97
C ARG A 41 -5.84 -1.82 11.43
N ALA A 42 -5.70 -1.79 10.11
CA ALA A 42 -4.64 -1.06 9.45
C ALA A 42 -5.16 -0.29 8.23
N VAL A 43 -4.53 0.85 7.96
CA VAL A 43 -4.66 1.60 6.70
C VAL A 43 -3.35 1.42 5.94
N VAL A 44 -3.45 1.01 4.67
CA VAL A 44 -2.29 0.72 3.82
C VAL A 44 -2.34 1.60 2.58
N VAL A 45 -1.24 2.26 2.26
CA VAL A 45 -1.02 3.01 1.01
C VAL A 45 -0.04 2.22 0.17
N LEU A 46 -0.42 1.90 -1.06
CA LEU A 46 0.45 1.20 -2.02
C LEU A 46 0.96 2.20 -3.06
N SER A 47 2.23 2.08 -3.42
CA SER A 47 2.84 2.89 -4.48
C SER A 47 3.83 2.07 -5.30
N ARG A 48 3.90 2.35 -6.60
CA ARG A 48 4.96 1.85 -7.48
C ARG A 48 6.31 2.50 -7.21
N LEU A 49 6.32 3.68 -6.58
CA LEU A 49 7.52 4.45 -6.31
C LEU A 49 7.78 4.56 -4.81
N PRO A 50 9.04 4.40 -4.34
CA PRO A 50 9.35 4.39 -2.92
C PRO A 50 9.49 5.80 -2.32
N TYR A 51 8.49 6.67 -2.52
CA TYR A 51 8.45 8.03 -1.98
C TYR A 51 8.18 8.07 -0.46
N THR A 52 9.09 7.49 0.31
CA THR A 52 8.94 7.32 1.76
C THR A 52 8.75 8.65 2.49
N SER A 53 9.40 9.72 2.02
CA SER A 53 9.29 11.07 2.60
C SER A 53 7.88 11.66 2.49
N VAL A 54 7.06 11.21 1.55
CA VAL A 54 5.66 11.64 1.37
C VAL A 54 4.70 10.59 1.91
N MET A 55 4.89 9.33 1.51
CA MET A 55 3.93 8.25 1.75
C MET A 55 3.86 7.84 3.24
N ARG A 56 4.97 7.91 3.98
CA ARG A 56 4.96 7.61 5.41
C ARG A 56 4.19 8.68 6.21
N PRO A 57 4.45 9.99 6.07
CA PRO A 57 3.62 11.03 6.68
C PRO A 57 2.15 10.97 6.22
N LEU A 58 1.91 10.69 4.94
CA LEU A 58 0.55 10.52 4.40
C LEU A 58 -0.20 9.42 5.14
N CYS A 59 0.41 8.25 5.31
CA CYS A 59 -0.21 7.13 6.02
C CYS A 59 -0.46 7.47 7.50
N GLN A 60 0.46 8.21 8.13
CA GLN A 60 0.30 8.70 9.52
C GLN A 60 -0.82 9.73 9.69
N ILE A 61 -1.24 10.43 8.63
CA ILE A 61 -2.38 11.35 8.64
C ILE A 61 -3.67 10.62 8.25
N ALA A 62 -3.63 9.84 7.16
CA ALA A 62 -4.76 9.10 6.63
C ALA A 62 -5.30 8.05 7.62
N GLY A 63 -4.41 7.38 8.36
CA GLY A 63 -4.77 6.40 9.37
C GLY A 63 -5.71 6.96 10.45
N PRO A 64 -5.28 7.96 11.24
CA PRO A 64 -6.14 8.63 12.22
C PRO A 64 -7.42 9.22 11.62
N LEU A 65 -7.35 9.80 10.42
CA LEU A 65 -8.52 10.35 9.72
C LEU A 65 -9.55 9.26 9.43
N PHE A 66 -9.14 8.13 8.85
CA PHE A 66 -10.02 6.98 8.60
C PHE A 66 -10.64 6.47 9.90
N PHE A 67 -9.86 6.37 10.97
CA PHE A 67 -10.36 5.89 12.25
C PHE A 67 -11.28 6.86 12.98
N SER A 68 -11.30 8.13 12.61
CA SER A 68 -12.13 9.17 13.21
C SER A 68 -13.38 9.49 12.39
N TYR A 69 -13.25 9.49 11.06
CA TYR A 69 -14.27 9.95 10.11
C TYR A 69 -14.68 8.89 9.07
N GLY A 70 -14.01 7.74 9.04
CA GLY A 70 -14.34 6.64 8.14
C GLY A 70 -13.87 6.85 6.70
N LEU A 71 -14.59 6.25 5.76
CA LEU A 71 -14.23 6.20 4.34
C LEU A 71 -14.25 7.57 3.67
N GLU A 72 -15.18 8.46 4.05
CA GLU A 72 -15.28 9.81 3.48
C GLU A 72 -13.98 10.60 3.62
N ALA A 73 -13.27 10.44 4.75
CA ALA A 73 -11.98 11.09 4.92
C ALA A 73 -10.89 10.51 4.01
N LEU A 74 -10.95 9.22 3.69
CA LEU A 74 -10.04 8.64 2.69
C LEU A 74 -10.34 9.12 1.27
N ILE A 75 -11.63 9.30 0.94
CA ILE A 75 -12.04 9.89 -0.35
C ILE A 75 -11.50 11.31 -0.49
N GLN A 76 -11.59 12.12 0.57
CA GLN A 76 -11.01 13.47 0.58
C GLN A 76 -9.49 13.43 0.43
N VAL A 77 -8.81 12.58 1.19
CA VAL A 77 -7.34 12.41 1.08
C VAL A 77 -6.94 12.01 -0.34
N TYR A 78 -7.69 11.09 -0.96
CA TYR A 78 -7.46 10.70 -2.35
C TYR A 78 -7.63 11.88 -3.32
N SER A 79 -8.71 12.66 -3.16
CA SER A 79 -8.92 13.89 -3.95
C SER A 79 -7.76 14.88 -3.79
N ASP A 80 -7.25 15.05 -2.58
CA ASP A 80 -6.12 15.94 -2.32
C ASP A 80 -4.86 15.45 -3.04
N ILE A 81 -4.58 14.14 -3.01
CA ILE A 81 -3.45 13.51 -3.72
C ILE A 81 -3.55 13.76 -5.24
N CYS A 82 -4.74 13.62 -5.82
CA CYS A 82 -4.96 13.90 -7.25
C CYS A 82 -4.70 15.37 -7.64
N SER A 83 -4.75 16.29 -6.67
CA SER A 83 -4.49 17.71 -6.89
C SER A 83 -3.01 18.11 -6.71
N TRP A 84 -2.16 17.18 -6.28
CA TRP A 84 -0.75 17.47 -6.02
C TRP A 84 0.00 17.82 -7.31
N PRO A 85 0.98 18.74 -7.21
CA PRO A 85 1.86 19.04 -8.34
C PRO A 85 2.77 17.86 -8.66
N ASP A 86 3.27 17.81 -9.89
CA ASP A 86 4.17 16.74 -10.34
C ASP A 86 5.37 16.56 -9.39
N PRO A 87 5.71 15.32 -9.02
CA PRO A 87 6.81 15.02 -8.11
C PRO A 87 8.15 15.45 -8.70
N ARG A 88 8.75 16.52 -8.18
CA ARG A 88 10.10 16.98 -8.55
C ARG A 88 11.11 16.68 -7.46
N SER A 89 12.19 15.98 -7.82
CA SER A 89 13.31 15.71 -6.92
C SER A 89 14.05 16.99 -6.53
N GLY A 90 14.52 17.07 -5.29
CA GLY A 90 15.35 18.18 -4.81
C GLY A 90 14.60 19.49 -4.51
N VAL A 91 13.27 19.52 -4.63
CA VAL A 91 12.43 20.65 -4.24
C VAL A 91 11.61 20.27 -3.01
N LEU A 92 11.39 21.23 -2.10
CA LEU A 92 10.46 21.07 -1.00
C LEU A 92 9.02 21.13 -1.54
N LEU A 93 8.32 20.00 -1.52
CA LEU A 93 6.90 19.91 -1.87
C LEU A 93 6.05 20.17 -0.64
N GLN A 94 5.03 21.02 -0.78
CA GLN A 94 3.97 21.21 0.21
C GLN A 94 2.68 20.60 -0.33
N LEU A 95 2.29 19.48 0.29
CA LEU A 95 1.23 18.63 -0.20
C LEU A 95 0.05 18.69 0.79
N PRO A 96 -1.06 19.34 0.44
CA PRO A 96 -2.23 19.38 1.30
C PRO A 96 -2.85 17.99 1.46
N VAL A 97 -3.31 17.64 2.67
CA VAL A 97 -3.94 16.36 3.01
C VAL A 97 -5.00 16.55 4.09
N GLY A 98 -6.21 16.04 3.86
CA GLY A 98 -7.26 16.00 4.87
C GLY A 98 -7.75 17.37 5.29
N GLY A 99 -7.66 18.36 4.39
CA GLY A 99 -8.18 19.73 4.56
C GLY A 99 -7.40 20.67 5.47
N LEU A 100 -6.72 20.18 6.52
CA LEU A 100 -5.98 21.02 7.49
C LEU A 100 -4.48 20.69 7.58
N ASN A 101 -4.05 19.53 7.08
CA ASN A 101 -2.68 19.08 7.23
C ASN A 101 -1.90 19.31 5.94
N THR A 102 -0.61 19.61 6.07
CA THR A 102 0.29 19.79 4.92
C THR A 102 1.53 18.94 5.15
N ILE A 103 1.82 18.03 4.22
CA ILE A 103 3.06 17.27 4.21
C ILE A 103 4.12 18.12 3.52
N SER A 104 5.21 18.42 4.24
CA SER A 104 6.39 19.09 3.67
C SER A 104 7.48 18.05 3.46
N ALA A 105 7.80 17.72 2.20
CA ALA A 105 8.75 16.66 1.89
C ALA A 105 9.63 17.02 0.68
N THR A 106 10.90 16.65 0.74
CA THR A 106 11.78 16.65 -0.43
C THR A 106 11.82 15.24 -1.02
N LEU A 107 11.68 15.14 -2.34
CA LEU A 107 11.81 13.87 -3.03
C LEU A 107 13.28 13.57 -3.33
N PRO A 108 13.77 12.35 -3.02
CA PRO A 108 15.11 11.94 -3.42
C PRO A 108 15.21 11.83 -4.95
N PRO A 109 16.40 12.03 -5.53
CA PRO A 109 16.63 11.81 -6.95
C PRO A 109 16.44 10.31 -7.31
N PRO A 110 15.94 10.00 -8.52
CA PRO A 110 15.50 8.65 -8.90
C PRO A 110 16.49 7.48 -8.69
N PRO A 111 17.82 7.60 -8.91
CA PRO A 111 18.71 6.44 -8.82
C PRO A 111 19.23 6.14 -7.40
N VAL A 112 18.83 6.91 -6.37
CA VAL A 112 19.34 6.75 -5.00
C VAL A 112 18.41 5.89 -4.12
N MET A 113 17.33 5.37 -4.71
CA MET A 113 16.34 4.61 -3.96
C MET A 113 16.78 3.15 -3.81
N PRO A 114 16.78 2.60 -2.58
CA PRO A 114 17.26 1.25 -2.34
C PRO A 114 16.41 0.25 -3.16
N PRO A 115 17.03 -0.78 -3.77
CA PRO A 115 16.27 -1.87 -4.35
C PRO A 115 15.39 -2.49 -3.26
N PRO A 116 14.19 -3.01 -3.62
CA PRO A 116 13.41 -3.79 -2.67
C PRO A 116 14.31 -4.87 -2.09
N ALA A 117 14.29 -5.02 -0.75
CA ALA A 117 15.07 -6.03 -0.07
C ALA A 117 14.85 -7.38 -0.78
N ASP A 118 15.93 -8.09 -1.12
CA ASP A 118 15.85 -9.42 -1.70
C ASP A 118 14.81 -10.22 -0.90
N VAL A 119 13.76 -10.66 -1.61
CA VAL A 119 12.64 -11.37 -0.99
C VAL A 119 13.24 -12.61 -0.34
N PRO A 120 13.14 -12.80 0.99
CA PRO A 120 13.59 -14.04 1.59
C PRO A 120 12.74 -15.18 0.98
N GLU A 121 13.40 -16.21 0.46
CA GLU A 121 12.73 -17.40 -0.07
C GLU A 121 11.67 -17.88 0.94
N GLY A 122 10.40 -17.88 0.55
CA GLY A 122 9.28 -18.32 1.39
C GLY A 122 8.21 -17.26 1.72
N LEU A 123 8.42 -15.99 1.36
CA LEU A 123 7.40 -14.95 1.61
C LEU A 123 6.11 -15.18 0.81
N ASP A 124 6.20 -15.75 -0.40
CA ASP A 124 5.05 -16.06 -1.28
C ASP A 124 4.08 -17.06 -0.62
N VAL A 125 4.59 -17.99 0.21
CA VAL A 125 3.78 -18.97 0.95
C VAL A 125 3.02 -18.28 2.09
N ILE A 126 3.72 -17.47 2.87
CA ILE A 126 3.14 -16.73 4.00
C ILE A 126 2.10 -15.72 3.50
N ALA A 127 2.38 -15.03 2.40
CA ALA A 127 1.46 -14.08 1.78
C ALA A 127 0.21 -14.78 1.23
N SER A 128 0.36 -15.95 0.59
CA SER A 128 -0.77 -16.74 0.08
C SER A 128 -1.66 -17.32 1.19
N GLU A 129 -1.06 -17.78 2.30
CA GLU A 129 -1.80 -18.19 3.50
C GLU A 129 -2.52 -17.02 4.16
N ALA A 130 -1.86 -15.86 4.29
CA ALA A 130 -2.45 -14.66 4.89
C ALA A 130 -3.63 -14.11 4.08
N LEU A 131 -3.61 -14.29 2.75
CA LEU A 131 -4.70 -13.90 1.85
C LEU A 131 -5.78 -14.98 1.68
N GLY A 132 -5.63 -16.15 2.31
CA GLY A 132 -6.64 -17.21 2.29
C GLY A 132 -6.90 -17.83 0.91
N LEU A 133 -5.94 -17.74 -0.02
CA LEU A 133 -6.09 -18.21 -1.40
C LEU A 133 -5.81 -19.71 -1.59
N SER A 134 -5.45 -20.43 -0.53
CA SER A 134 -5.30 -21.88 -0.54
C SER A 134 -6.41 -22.54 0.27
N GLY A 135 -7.58 -22.75 -0.37
CA GLY A 135 -8.49 -23.81 0.02
C GLY A 135 -8.20 -25.04 -0.85
N PRO A 136 -8.10 -26.26 -0.31
CA PRO A 136 -7.99 -27.44 -1.15
C PRO A 136 -9.30 -27.61 -1.92
N ASP A 137 -9.21 -27.58 -3.26
CA ASP A 137 -10.21 -28.18 -4.14
C ASP A 137 -10.25 -29.67 -3.84
N ASN A 138 -11.09 -30.06 -2.87
CA ASN A 138 -11.36 -31.47 -2.62
C ASN A 138 -12.45 -31.89 -3.61
N GLU A 139 -12.02 -32.29 -4.81
CA GLU A 139 -12.86 -33.10 -5.71
C GLU A 139 -13.22 -34.39 -4.98
N GLU A 140 -14.46 -34.48 -4.48
CA GLU A 140 -15.03 -35.75 -4.02
C GLU A 140 -15.21 -36.68 -5.22
N GLY A 141 -14.22 -37.54 -5.43
CA GLY A 141 -14.27 -38.56 -6.46
C GLY A 141 -13.36 -39.73 -6.15
N PHE A 142 -13.80 -40.67 -5.31
CA PHE A 142 -13.57 -42.08 -5.63
C PHE A 142 -14.57 -43.02 -4.94
N ALA A 143 -15.02 -43.99 -5.74
CA ALA A 143 -16.01 -44.99 -5.43
C ALA A 143 -15.45 -46.18 -4.63
N GLY A 144 -16.33 -46.82 -3.86
CA GLY A 144 -16.48 -48.28 -3.84
C GLY A 144 -15.52 -49.12 -3.00
N GLU A 145 -15.98 -49.52 -1.82
CA GLU A 145 -15.77 -50.85 -1.21
C GLU A 145 -17.12 -51.19 -0.52
N GLY A 146 -17.79 -52.31 -0.72
CA GLY A 146 -17.27 -53.67 -0.86
C GLY A 146 -17.49 -54.40 0.48
N GLY A 147 -18.69 -54.94 0.69
CA GLY A 147 -19.07 -55.72 1.87
C GLY A 147 -20.53 -56.13 1.85
#